data_AF-A0A1N6NXY9-F1
#
_entry.id   AF-A0A1N6NXY9-F1
#
_cell.length_a   1.000
_cell.length_b   1.000
_cell.length_c   1.000
_cell.angle_alpha   90.00
_cell.angle_beta   90.00
_cell.angle_gamma   90.00
#
_symmetry.space_group_name_H-M   'P 1'
#
loop_
_entity.id
_entity.type
_entity.pdbx_description
1 polymer ?
#
loop_
_entity_poly.entity_id
_entity_poly.type
_entity_poly.pdbx_seq_one_letter_code
_entity_poly.pdbx_strand_id
1 'polypeptide(L)'
;MTTPAERARQIDREEFAAECTAIRQRAFDRLSQPLRMDATVRASIERGTRKLTWNGKINAPKPKRSRPTGPAPREHQVMGVSLTVQQWADRLGITVNTLHQRAHRQGGMAAAIINHIERHGDDCLKGNPHGTA
;
A
#
# COMPACT_ATOMS: atom_id res chain seq x y z
N MET A 1 59.53 -36.42 -12.58
CA MET A 1 58.90 -35.44 -13.48
C MET A 1 57.40 -35.58 -13.31
N THR A 2 56.72 -34.58 -12.74
CA THR A 2 55.25 -34.58 -12.68
C THR A 2 54.70 -34.31 -14.07
N THR A 3 53.66 -35.07 -14.45
CA THR A 3 53.03 -34.88 -15.76
C THR A 3 52.30 -33.53 -15.80
N PRO A 4 52.14 -32.91 -16.99
CA PRO A 4 51.39 -31.66 -17.11
C PRO A 4 49.97 -31.74 -16.52
N ALA A 5 49.31 -32.90 -16.65
CA ALA A 5 47.98 -33.14 -16.09
C ALA A 5 47.97 -33.21 -14.55
N GLU A 6 48.99 -33.79 -13.93
CA GLU A 6 49.13 -33.78 -12.47
C GLU A 6 49.45 -32.40 -11.92
N ARG A 7 50.24 -31.61 -12.65
CA ARG A 7 50.51 -30.22 -12.28
C ARG A 7 49.23 -29.38 -12.26
N ALA A 8 48.36 -29.55 -13.27
CA ALA A 8 47.07 -28.87 -13.31
C ALA A 8 46.18 -29.25 -12.10
N ARG A 9 46.05 -30.55 -11.80
CA ARG A 9 45.27 -31.03 -10.64
C ARG A 9 45.80 -30.51 -9.30
N GLN A 10 47.12 -30.34 -9.19
CA GLN A 10 47.74 -29.80 -7.98
C GLN A 10 47.41 -28.31 -7.81
N ILE A 11 47.47 -27.54 -8.90
CA ILE A 11 47.10 -26.12 -8.89
C ILE A 11 45.62 -25.97 -8.49
N ASP A 12 44.71 -26.72 -9.11
CA ASP A 12 43.28 -26.65 -8.78
C ASP A 12 43.01 -26.94 -7.29
N ARG A 13 43.72 -27.92 -6.72
CA ARG A 13 43.59 -28.28 -5.31
C ARG A 13 44.09 -27.15 -4.40
N GLU A 14 45.19 -26.52 -4.76
CA GLU A 14 45.78 -25.42 -4.00
C GLU A 14 44.89 -24.17 -4.07
N GLU A 15 44.37 -23.83 -5.23
CA GLU A 15 43.44 -22.71 -5.44
C GLU A 15 42.15 -22.91 -4.64
N PHE A 16 41.55 -24.10 -4.73
CA PHE A 16 40.33 -24.40 -3.97
C PHE A 16 40.54 -24.36 -2.45
N ALA A 17 41.69 -24.86 -1.97
CA ALA A 17 42.04 -24.82 -0.56
C ALA A 17 42.27 -23.37 -0.08
N ALA A 18 42.91 -22.54 -0.90
CA ALA A 18 43.13 -21.12 -0.61
C ALA A 18 41.80 -20.36 -0.56
N GLU A 19 40.90 -20.56 -1.52
CA GLU A 19 39.57 -19.94 -1.55
C GLU A 19 38.71 -20.37 -0.36
N CYS A 20 38.67 -21.66 -0.05
CA CYS A 20 37.93 -22.18 1.11
C CYS A 20 38.44 -21.58 2.42
N THR A 21 39.76 -21.37 2.53
CA THR A 21 40.37 -20.75 3.71
C THR A 21 40.00 -19.26 3.78
N ALA A 22 40.09 -18.54 2.67
CA ALA A 22 39.71 -17.13 2.61
C ALA A 22 38.22 -16.89 2.93
N ILE A 23 37.32 -17.76 2.43
CA ILE A 23 35.88 -17.66 2.73
C ILE A 23 35.63 -17.92 4.22
N ARG A 24 36.26 -18.96 4.80
CA ARG A 24 36.15 -19.25 6.23
C ARG A 24 36.64 -18.08 7.06
N GLN A 25 37.77 -17.48 6.69
CA GLN A 25 38.33 -16.33 7.40
C GLN A 25 37.37 -15.13 7.36
N ARG A 26 36.84 -14.78 6.18
CA ARG A 26 35.83 -13.71 6.03
C ARG A 26 34.56 -13.97 6.86
N ALA A 27 34.12 -15.22 6.94
CA ALA A 27 32.97 -15.60 7.75
C ALA A 27 33.25 -15.39 9.24
N PHE A 28 34.41 -15.83 9.72
CA PHE A 28 34.82 -15.59 11.11
C PHE A 28 35.00 -14.10 11.41
N ASP A 29 35.59 -13.33 10.52
CA ASP A 29 35.74 -11.87 10.66
C ASP A 29 34.38 -11.17 10.75
N ARG A 30 33.38 -11.64 10.01
CA ARG A 30 32.02 -11.11 10.09
C ARG A 30 31.32 -11.45 11.40
N LEU A 31 31.57 -12.63 11.94
CA LEU A 31 31.01 -13.08 13.22
C LEU A 31 31.71 -12.45 14.43
N SER A 32 33.01 -12.14 14.30
CA SER A 32 33.79 -11.47 15.35
C SER A 32 33.53 -9.96 15.42
N GLN A 33 33.02 -9.36 14.34
CA GLN A 33 32.55 -7.99 14.36
C GLN A 33 31.31 -7.87 15.27
N PRO A 34 31.34 -6.98 16.28
CA PRO A 34 30.15 -6.72 17.09
C PRO A 34 29.07 -6.18 16.17
N LEU A 35 27.90 -6.84 16.18
CA LEU A 35 26.71 -6.31 15.52
C LEU A 35 26.54 -4.87 16.00
N ARG A 36 26.60 -3.90 15.07
CA ARG A 36 26.27 -2.51 15.35
C ARG A 36 24.79 -2.44 15.68
N MET A 37 24.43 -2.77 16.91
CA MET A 37 23.12 -2.44 17.45
C MET A 37 23.08 -0.92 17.60
N ASP A 38 22.10 -0.31 16.94
CA ASP A 38 21.79 1.09 17.10
C ASP A 38 21.63 1.40 18.60
N ALA A 39 22.23 2.51 19.04
CA ALA A 39 22.16 2.95 20.43
C ALA A 39 20.71 3.03 20.93
N THR A 40 19.77 3.36 20.04
CA THR A 40 18.34 3.43 20.29
C THR A 40 17.75 2.06 20.66
N VAL A 41 18.17 1.01 19.95
CA VAL A 41 17.71 -0.36 20.20
C VAL A 41 18.25 -0.86 21.54
N ARG A 42 19.54 -0.64 21.81
CA ARG A 42 20.17 -0.99 23.09
C ARG A 42 19.45 -0.30 24.26
N ALA A 43 19.25 1.00 24.16
CA ALA A 43 18.52 1.78 25.16
C ALA A 43 17.06 1.31 25.31
N SER A 44 16.42 0.77 24.27
CA SER A 44 15.07 0.21 24.38
C SER A 44 15.03 -1.10 25.16
N ILE A 45 16.03 -1.96 24.99
CA ILE A 45 16.13 -3.24 25.74
C ILE A 45 16.46 -2.95 27.20
N GLU A 46 17.44 -2.08 27.45
CA GLU A 46 17.88 -1.71 28.80
C GLU A 46 16.79 -0.97 29.60
N ARG A 47 15.92 -0.21 28.93
CA ARG A 47 14.76 0.42 29.57
C ARG A 47 13.75 -0.59 30.15
N GLY A 48 13.82 -1.86 29.76
CA GLY A 48 12.96 -2.93 30.24
C GLY A 48 11.49 -2.80 29.80
N THR A 49 10.66 -3.74 30.23
CA THR A 49 9.23 -3.73 29.87
C THR A 49 8.51 -2.61 30.61
N ARG A 50 8.00 -1.62 29.87
CA ARG A 50 7.10 -0.60 30.43
C ARG A 50 5.86 -1.31 30.97
N LYS A 51 5.58 -1.19 32.28
CA LYS A 51 4.31 -1.64 32.86
C LYS A 51 3.18 -0.81 32.25
N LEU A 52 2.46 -1.37 31.28
CA LEU A 52 1.20 -0.80 30.81
C LEU A 52 0.16 -1.01 31.92
N THR A 53 -0.27 0.07 32.55
CA THR A 53 -1.45 0.06 33.41
C THR A 53 -2.67 0.32 32.54
N TRP A 54 -3.54 -0.69 32.43
CA TRP A 54 -4.84 -0.52 31.80
C TRP A 54 -5.77 0.22 32.78
N ASN A 55 -6.34 1.34 32.35
CA ASN A 55 -7.14 2.23 33.20
C ASN A 55 -8.66 1.96 33.16
N GLY A 56 -9.09 0.81 32.63
CA GLY A 56 -10.48 0.37 32.71
C GLY A 56 -11.48 1.09 31.80
N LYS A 57 -11.13 2.27 31.29
CA LYS A 57 -12.07 3.15 30.61
C LYS A 57 -12.12 2.82 29.12
N ILE A 58 -12.99 1.88 28.77
CA ILE A 58 -13.49 1.79 27.40
C ILE A 58 -14.36 3.03 27.19
N ASN A 59 -13.88 4.00 26.40
CA ASN A 59 -14.70 5.13 26.02
C ASN A 59 -15.92 4.59 25.28
N ALA A 60 -17.11 4.72 25.88
CA ALA A 60 -18.35 4.41 25.18
C ALA A 60 -18.36 5.19 23.84
N PRO A 61 -18.78 4.58 22.73
CA PRO A 61 -18.85 5.28 21.46
C PRO A 61 -19.74 6.51 21.65
N LYS A 62 -19.18 7.69 21.42
CA LYS A 62 -19.93 8.95 21.52
C LYS A 62 -21.17 8.85 20.61
N PRO A 63 -22.34 9.34 21.04
CA PRO A 63 -23.53 9.31 20.20
C PRO A 63 -23.23 10.02 18.87
N LYS A 64 -23.59 9.38 17.75
CA LYS A 64 -23.48 9.99 16.42
C LYS A 64 -24.36 11.24 16.43
N ARG A 65 -23.75 12.43 16.37
CA ARG A 65 -24.48 13.69 16.21
C ARG A 65 -25.28 13.60 14.90
N SER A 66 -26.61 13.67 14.97
CA SER A 66 -27.43 13.86 13.78
C SER A 66 -27.08 15.23 13.20
N ARG A 67 -26.38 15.27 12.06
CA ARG A 67 -26.20 16.54 11.35
C ARG A 67 -27.57 16.99 10.86
N PRO A 68 -27.95 18.27 11.04
CA PRO A 68 -29.13 18.80 10.39
C PRO A 68 -29.03 18.55 8.89
N THR A 69 -30.14 18.14 8.28
CA THR A 69 -30.23 17.93 6.83
C THR A 69 -29.80 19.22 6.15
N GLY A 70 -28.68 19.16 5.42
CA GLY A 70 -28.13 20.31 4.72
C GLY A 70 -29.05 20.82 3.61
N PRO A 71 -28.65 21.89 2.90
CA PRO A 71 -29.37 22.34 1.72
C PRO A 71 -29.54 21.20 0.70
N ALA A 72 -30.61 21.26 -0.08
CA ALA A 72 -30.93 20.25 -1.08
C ALA A 72 -29.71 19.96 -1.98
N PRO A 73 -29.49 18.68 -2.35
CA PRO A 73 -28.34 18.32 -3.16
C PRO A 73 -28.36 19.06 -4.50
N ARG A 74 -27.19 19.57 -4.92
CA ARG A 74 -27.06 20.25 -6.22
C ARG A 74 -27.24 19.24 -7.35
N GLU A 75 -28.05 19.61 -8.33
CA GLU A 75 -28.22 18.85 -9.55
C GLU A 75 -27.20 19.25 -10.61
N HIS A 76 -26.84 18.28 -11.45
CA HIS A 76 -25.91 18.43 -12.55
C HIS A 76 -26.58 17.97 -13.84
N GLN A 77 -26.73 18.91 -14.78
CA GLN A 77 -27.32 18.64 -16.09
C GLN A 77 -26.25 18.16 -17.07
N VAL A 78 -26.42 16.96 -17.61
CA VAL A 78 -25.53 16.37 -18.64
C VAL A 78 -26.39 15.66 -19.68
N MET A 79 -26.15 15.93 -20.97
CA MET A 79 -26.88 15.32 -22.08
C MET A 79 -28.42 15.41 -21.93
N GLY A 80 -28.92 16.55 -21.44
CA GLY A 80 -30.36 16.78 -21.23
C GLY A 80 -30.95 16.16 -19.96
N VAL A 81 -30.18 15.40 -19.19
CA VAL A 81 -30.61 14.77 -17.94
C VAL A 81 -30.07 15.56 -16.74
N SER A 82 -30.96 15.99 -15.83
CA SER A 82 -30.59 16.62 -14.55
C SER A 82 -30.67 15.59 -13.43
N LEU A 83 -29.53 15.27 -12.80
CA LEU A 83 -29.46 14.35 -11.67
C LEU A 83 -28.48 14.87 -10.61
N THR A 84 -28.68 14.46 -9.37
CA THR A 84 -27.73 14.69 -8.28
C THR A 84 -26.45 13.86 -8.48
N VAL A 85 -25.37 14.24 -7.78
CA VAL A 85 -24.10 13.49 -7.82
C VAL A 85 -24.28 12.03 -7.42
N GLN A 86 -25.11 11.75 -6.41
CA GLN A 86 -25.41 10.39 -5.96
C GLN A 86 -26.07 9.59 -7.08
N GLN A 87 -27.11 10.15 -7.70
CA GLN A 87 -27.82 9.49 -8.80
C GLN A 87 -26.93 9.28 -10.03
N TRP A 88 -26.03 10.21 -10.33
CA TRP A 88 -25.02 10.01 -11.38
C TRP A 88 -24.05 8.89 -11.02
N ALA A 89 -23.57 8.83 -9.78
CA ALA A 89 -22.68 7.76 -9.33
C ALA A 89 -23.36 6.38 -9.43
N ASP A 90 -24.61 6.29 -8.96
CA ASP A 90 -25.43 5.07 -9.04
C ASP A 90 -25.66 4.65 -10.50
N ARG A 91 -26.02 5.61 -11.37
CA ARG A 91 -26.25 5.40 -12.80
C ARG A 91 -24.97 4.98 -13.55
N LEU A 92 -23.81 5.43 -13.09
CA LEU A 92 -22.52 5.09 -13.69
C LEU A 92 -21.90 3.83 -13.05
N GLY A 93 -22.51 3.26 -12.00
CA GLY A 93 -21.98 2.10 -11.29
C GLY A 93 -20.67 2.38 -10.55
N ILE A 94 -20.44 3.61 -10.11
CA ILE A 94 -19.23 4.04 -9.39
C ILE A 94 -19.58 4.69 -8.06
N THR A 95 -18.60 4.81 -7.16
CA THR A 95 -18.82 5.55 -5.91
C THR A 95 -18.84 7.06 -6.14
N VAL A 96 -19.59 7.81 -5.32
CA VAL A 96 -19.59 9.28 -5.33
C VAL A 96 -18.19 9.87 -5.15
N ASN A 97 -17.36 9.25 -4.31
CA ASN A 97 -15.98 9.68 -4.11
C ASN A 97 -15.16 9.55 -5.40
N THR A 98 -15.29 8.42 -6.12
CA THR A 98 -14.65 8.23 -7.42
C THR A 98 -15.11 9.29 -8.42
N LEU A 99 -16.41 9.62 -8.44
CA LEU A 99 -16.96 10.65 -9.31
C LEU A 99 -16.39 12.05 -8.98
N HIS A 100 -16.29 12.42 -7.69
CA HIS A 100 -15.64 13.67 -7.29
C HIS A 100 -14.16 13.74 -7.66
N GLN A 101 -13.41 12.65 -7.47
CA GLN A 101 -12.01 12.59 -7.85
C GLN A 101 -11.82 12.77 -9.37
N ARG A 102 -12.72 12.19 -10.18
CA ARG A 102 -12.72 12.40 -11.63
C ARG A 102 -13.07 13.84 -11.99
N ALA A 103 -14.08 14.42 -11.34
CA ALA A 103 -14.45 15.82 -11.52
C ALA A 103 -13.27 16.77 -11.24
N HIS A 104 -12.52 16.53 -10.16
CA HIS A 104 -11.32 17.31 -9.85
C HIS A 104 -10.24 17.19 -10.93
N ARG A 105 -10.03 15.99 -11.49
CA ARG A 105 -9.01 15.75 -12.53
C ARG A 105 -9.43 16.24 -13.92
N GLN A 106 -10.73 16.32 -14.20
CA GLN A 106 -11.28 16.58 -15.53
C GLN A 106 -11.93 17.97 -15.64
N GLY A 107 -11.75 18.83 -14.64
CA GLY A 107 -12.19 20.22 -14.67
C GLY A 107 -13.67 20.45 -14.38
N GLY A 108 -14.40 19.44 -13.89
CA GLY A 108 -15.79 19.61 -13.47
C GLY A 108 -16.63 18.33 -13.49
N MET A 109 -17.80 18.40 -12.87
CA MET A 109 -18.73 17.26 -12.75
C MET A 109 -19.28 16.81 -14.12
N ALA A 110 -19.69 17.77 -14.95
CA ALA A 110 -20.21 17.46 -16.29
C ALA A 110 -19.16 16.77 -17.17
N ALA A 111 -17.91 17.28 -17.17
CA ALA A 111 -16.80 16.68 -17.90
C ALA A 111 -16.49 15.26 -17.42
N ALA A 112 -16.59 15.01 -16.10
CA ALA A 112 -16.39 13.70 -15.51
C ALA A 112 -17.43 12.67 -15.92
N ILE A 113 -18.69 13.09 -16.00
CA ILE A 113 -19.79 12.24 -16.44
C ILE A 113 -19.64 11.91 -17.93
N ILE A 114 -19.43 12.93 -18.78
CA ILE A 114 -19.26 12.77 -20.23
C ILE A 114 -18.10 11.81 -20.55
N ASN A 115 -16.91 12.06 -20.00
CA ASN A 115 -15.75 11.19 -20.22
C ASN A 115 -15.98 9.75 -19.78
N HIS A 116 -16.76 9.53 -18.72
CA HIS A 116 -17.03 8.17 -18.26
C HIS A 116 -17.97 7.44 -19.21
N ILE A 117 -19.02 8.11 -19.68
CA ILE A 117 -19.96 7.59 -20.68
C ILE A 117 -19.20 7.27 -21.98
N GLU A 118 -18.35 8.18 -22.46
CA GLU A 118 -17.57 7.99 -23.69
C GLU A 118 -16.60 6.79 -23.59
N ARG A 119 -16.01 6.54 -22.42
CA ARG A 119 -15.02 5.45 -22.24
C ARG A 119 -15.62 4.08 -22.04
N HIS A 120 -16.83 4.00 -21.48
CA HIS A 120 -17.44 2.73 -21.09
C HIS A 120 -18.72 2.40 -21.87
N GLY A 121 -19.20 3.33 -22.71
CA GLY A 121 -20.46 3.18 -23.44
C GLY A 121 -21.68 3.21 -22.53
N ASP A 122 -22.88 3.24 -23.12
CA ASP A 122 -24.17 3.20 -22.40
C ASP A 122 -24.43 1.88 -21.63
N ASP A 123 -23.48 0.94 -21.63
CA ASP A 123 -23.58 -0.30 -20.86
C ASP A 123 -23.64 -0.05 -19.35
N CYS A 124 -23.24 1.14 -18.87
CA CYS A 124 -23.45 1.58 -17.49
C CYS A 124 -24.94 1.79 -17.12
N LEU A 125 -25.85 1.95 -18.09
CA LEU A 125 -27.29 2.18 -17.84
C LEU A 125 -28.04 0.96 -17.31
N LYS A 126 -27.44 -0.23 -17.38
CA LYS A 126 -28.01 -1.48 -16.85
C LYS A 126 -27.58 -1.61 -15.39
N GLY A 127 -28.43 -1.12 -14.49
CA GLY A 127 -28.17 -0.99 -13.05
C GLY A 127 -27.42 -2.17 -12.44
N ASN A 128 -26.34 -1.86 -11.73
CA ASN A 128 -25.61 -2.83 -10.91
C ASN A 128 -26.36 -3.01 -9.57
N PRO A 129 -26.84 -4.21 -9.20
CA PRO A 129 -27.62 -4.46 -7.97
C PRO A 129 -26.79 -4.44 -6.68
N HIS A 130 -25.49 -4.13 -6.73
CA HIS A 130 -24.61 -4.16 -5.57
C HIS A 130 -24.49 -2.81 -4.87
N GLY A 131 -25.62 -2.34 -4.32
CA GLY A 131 -25.62 -1.40 -3.21
C GLY A 131 -25.39 -2.16 -1.90
N THR A 132 -24.16 -2.16 -1.40
CA THR A 132 -23.84 -2.69 -0.06
C THR A 132 -24.41 -1.77 1.02
N ALA A 133 -25.17 -2.39 1.93
CA ALA A 133 -25.76 -1.84 3.16
C ALA A 133 -24.73 -1.33 4.18
#